data_AF-A0A8T5TAB1-F1
#
_entry.id   AF-A0A8T5TAB1-F1
#
_cell.length_a   1.000
_cell.length_b   1.000
_cell.length_c   1.000
_cell.angle_alpha   90.00
_cell.angle_beta   90.00
_cell.angle_gamma   90.00
#
_symmetry.space_group_name_H-M   'P 1'
#
loop_
_entity.id
_entity.type
_entity.pdbx_description
1 polymer ?
#
loop_
_entity_poly.entity_id
_entity_poly.type
_entity_poly.pdbx_seq_one_letter_code
_entity_poly.pdbx_strand_id
1 'polypeptide(L)'
;MSFGKVFAINIITTIVLNAIFIILAYVLGYSFNDLITRITLEPIYIFYLLFAPLGRAIWLNFEEITYSIEIENLLFLLVNIAYIIAPLIATIITGRMSDKRTSSLLAFIINAVISMLVCVILVFYSFSFQRMIGQDFSRDVAILNVVLGSIVNGCLYGFIALALTKKS
;
A
#
# COMPACT_ATOMS: atom_id res chain seq x y z
N MET A 1 -12.74 6.55 20.47
CA MET A 1 -11.80 7.51 19.89
C MET A 1 -12.51 8.29 18.79
N SER A 2 -12.21 9.58 18.61
CA SER A 2 -12.81 10.38 17.51
C SER A 2 -12.32 9.89 16.15
N PHE A 3 -13.11 10.14 15.09
CA PHE A 3 -12.76 9.74 13.72
C PHE A 3 -11.35 10.21 13.31
N GLY A 4 -11.02 11.49 13.52
CA GLY A 4 -9.72 12.03 13.11
C GLY A 4 -8.52 11.32 13.75
N LYS A 5 -8.67 10.86 14.99
CA LYS A 5 -7.62 10.08 15.69
C LYS A 5 -7.48 8.67 15.11
N VAL A 6 -8.60 7.99 14.83
CA VAL A 6 -8.62 6.66 14.21
C VAL A 6 -8.02 6.72 12.79
N PHE A 7 -8.39 7.74 12.03
CA PHE A 7 -7.85 8.00 10.69
C PHE A 7 -6.34 8.30 10.74
N ALA A 8 -5.88 9.16 11.65
CA ALA A 8 -4.46 9.45 11.82
C ALA A 8 -3.65 8.18 12.15
N ILE A 9 -4.15 7.34 13.06
CA ILE A 9 -3.52 6.06 13.37
C ILE A 9 -3.47 5.16 12.13
N ASN A 10 -4.56 5.08 11.38
CA ASN A 10 -4.62 4.24 10.19
C ASN A 10 -3.56 4.63 9.15
N ILE A 11 -3.49 5.91 8.78
CA ILE A 11 -2.56 6.38 7.76
C ILE A 11 -1.11 6.27 8.24
N ILE A 12 -0.82 6.68 9.48
CA ILE A 12 0.53 6.60 10.05
C ILE A 12 0.98 5.14 10.13
N THR A 13 0.13 4.24 10.63
CA THR A 13 0.48 2.82 10.75
C THR A 13 0.75 2.21 9.38
N THR A 14 -0.09 2.50 8.38
CA THR A 14 0.11 2.01 7.02
C THR A 14 1.46 2.47 6.45
N ILE A 15 1.73 3.77 6.51
CA ILE A 15 2.96 4.38 5.98
C ILE A 15 4.21 3.87 6.71
N VAL A 16 4.18 3.86 8.05
CA VAL A 16 5.35 3.47 8.87
C VAL A 16 5.67 1.99 8.69
N LEU A 17 4.66 1.11 8.69
CA LEU A 17 4.90 -0.31 8.47
C LEU A 17 5.41 -0.58 7.06
N ASN A 18 4.85 0.09 6.04
CA ASN A 18 5.37 0.01 4.68
C ASN A 18 6.83 0.43 4.61
N ALA A 19 7.18 1.57 5.20
CA ALA A 19 8.55 2.06 5.23
C ALA A 19 9.50 1.04 5.89
N ILE A 20 9.12 0.49 7.05
CA ILE A 20 9.92 -0.51 7.77
C ILE A 20 10.13 -1.76 6.90
N PHE A 21 9.06 -2.30 6.32
CA PHE A 21 9.19 -3.50 5.50
C PHE A 21 10.00 -3.27 4.22
N ILE A 22 9.90 -2.10 3.61
CA ILE A 22 10.68 -1.76 2.42
C ILE A 22 12.16 -1.63 2.77
N ILE A 23 12.49 -0.97 3.87
CA ILE A 23 13.88 -0.91 4.37
C ILE A 23 14.41 -2.32 4.61
N LEU A 24 13.64 -3.18 5.27
CA LEU A 24 14.01 -4.57 5.50
C LEU A 24 14.18 -5.34 4.18
N ALA A 25 13.28 -5.17 3.21
CA ALA A 25 13.36 -5.82 1.90
C ALA A 25 14.64 -5.42 1.16
N TYR A 26 15.01 -4.14 1.21
CA TYR A 26 16.25 -3.64 0.61
C TYR A 26 17.49 -4.13 1.35
N VAL A 27 17.48 -4.20 2.68
CA VAL A 27 18.61 -4.70 3.46
C VAL A 27 18.83 -6.20 3.27
N LEU A 28 17.75 -6.97 3.05
CA LEU A 28 17.82 -8.43 2.86
C LEU A 28 18.05 -8.83 1.40
N GLY A 29 17.47 -8.11 0.44
CA GLY A 29 17.58 -8.43 -0.98
C GLY A 29 18.76 -7.74 -1.69
N TYR A 30 19.19 -6.58 -1.18
CA TYR A 30 20.26 -5.75 -1.75
C TYR A 30 21.00 -5.02 -0.62
N SER A 31 21.41 -3.77 -0.82
CA SER A 31 21.94 -2.90 0.21
C SER A 31 21.00 -1.73 0.53
N PHE A 32 21.13 -1.17 1.73
CA PHE A 32 20.46 0.08 2.07
C PHE A 32 20.91 1.24 1.17
N ASN A 33 22.16 1.22 0.70
CA ASN A 33 22.65 2.22 -0.24
C ASN A 33 21.87 2.19 -1.56
N ASP A 34 21.44 1.03 -2.04
CA ASP A 34 20.63 0.92 -3.26
C ASP A 34 19.27 1.61 -3.11
N LEU A 35 18.66 1.53 -1.92
CA LEU A 35 17.42 2.26 -1.60
C LEU A 35 17.67 3.77 -1.65
N ILE A 36 18.73 4.25 -1.00
CA ILE A 36 19.07 5.67 -0.95
C ILE A 36 19.44 6.21 -2.33
N THR A 37 20.22 5.46 -3.10
CA THR A 37 20.57 5.81 -4.48
C THR A 37 19.31 5.90 -5.34
N ARG A 38 18.38 4.95 -5.22
CA ARG A 38 17.13 4.99 -5.99
C ARG A 38 16.25 6.17 -5.60
N ILE A 39 16.13 6.48 -4.31
CA ILE A 39 15.39 7.67 -3.84
C ILE A 39 16.08 8.95 -4.31
N THR A 40 17.41 8.99 -4.36
CA THR A 40 18.15 10.18 -4.80
C THR A 40 17.96 10.44 -6.30
N LEU A 41 17.96 9.38 -7.10
CA LEU A 41 17.75 9.46 -8.56
C LEU A 41 16.29 9.71 -8.91
N GLU A 42 15.36 9.10 -8.18
CA GLU A 42 13.93 9.23 -8.37
C GLU A 42 13.23 9.54 -7.03
N PRO A 43 13.24 10.80 -6.55
CA PRO A 43 12.69 11.17 -5.24
C PRO A 43 11.22 10.77 -5.05
N ILE A 44 10.50 10.75 -6.16
CA ILE A 44 9.08 10.42 -6.22
C ILE A 44 8.83 8.92 -5.93
N TYR A 45 9.85 8.07 -6.03
CA TYR A 45 9.79 6.64 -5.71
C TYR A 45 9.38 6.37 -4.27
N ILE A 46 9.72 7.26 -3.33
CA ILE A 46 9.31 7.11 -1.94
C ILE A 46 7.79 7.17 -1.77
N PHE A 47 7.09 8.00 -2.55
CA PHE A 47 5.63 8.09 -2.47
C PHE A 47 4.96 6.82 -2.99
N TYR A 48 5.52 6.22 -4.04
CA TYR A 48 5.05 4.92 -4.51
C TYR A 48 5.18 3.87 -3.39
N LEU A 49 6.37 3.75 -2.82
CA LEU A 49 6.67 2.78 -1.77
C LEU A 49 5.71 2.90 -0.56
N LEU A 50 5.36 4.12 -0.16
CA LEU A 50 4.54 4.36 1.03
C LEU A 50 3.04 4.21 0.77
N PHE A 51 2.54 4.55 -0.42
CA PHE A 51 1.11 4.65 -0.73
C PHE A 51 0.59 3.57 -1.70
N ALA A 52 1.47 2.86 -2.42
CA ALA A 52 1.07 1.76 -3.30
C ALA A 52 0.26 0.63 -2.63
N PRO A 53 0.44 0.29 -1.35
CA PRO A 53 -0.22 -0.90 -0.78
C PRO A 53 -1.74 -0.87 -0.77
N LEU A 54 -2.33 0.33 -0.62
CA LEU A 54 -3.78 0.49 -0.79
C LEU A 54 -4.13 0.84 -2.24
N GLY A 55 -3.26 1.55 -2.95
CA GLY A 55 -3.48 1.97 -4.33
C GLY A 55 -3.47 0.82 -5.34
N ARG A 56 -2.60 -0.18 -5.14
CA ARG A 56 -2.36 -1.26 -6.09
C ARG A 56 -3.33 -2.40 -5.87
N ALA A 57 -3.88 -2.91 -6.97
CA ALA A 57 -4.73 -4.09 -6.98
C ALA A 57 -4.10 -5.29 -6.24
N ILE A 58 -4.85 -5.89 -5.30
CA ILE A 58 -4.32 -6.95 -4.44
C ILE A 58 -3.91 -8.22 -5.19
N TRP A 59 -4.60 -8.55 -6.29
CA TRP A 59 -4.27 -9.72 -7.11
C TRP A 59 -2.90 -9.58 -7.78
N LEU A 60 -2.51 -8.36 -8.17
CA LEU A 60 -1.18 -8.09 -8.71
C LEU A 60 -0.10 -8.43 -7.68
N ASN A 61 -0.32 -8.16 -6.39
CA ASN A 61 0.68 -8.54 -5.37
C ASN A 61 0.83 -10.07 -5.28
N PHE A 62 -0.25 -10.86 -5.44
CA PHE A 62 -0.17 -12.32 -5.45
C PHE A 62 0.50 -12.88 -6.70
N GLU A 63 0.19 -12.33 -7.88
CA GLU A 63 0.86 -12.67 -9.14
C GLU A 63 2.36 -12.41 -9.05
N GLU A 64 2.73 -11.25 -8.52
CA GLU A 64 4.13 -10.82 -8.40
C GLU A 64 4.89 -11.59 -7.33
N ILE A 65 4.24 -12.04 -6.25
CA ILE A 65 4.82 -12.97 -5.30
C ILE A 65 5.17 -14.28 -6.02
N THR A 66 4.24 -14.80 -6.82
CA THR A 66 4.45 -16.05 -7.56
C THR A 66 5.60 -15.91 -8.55
N TYR A 67 5.58 -14.84 -9.36
CA TYR A 67 6.65 -14.52 -10.29
C TYR A 67 8.00 -14.32 -9.59
N SER A 68 8.05 -13.62 -8.47
CA SER A 68 9.28 -13.38 -7.71
C SER A 68 9.92 -14.67 -7.18
N ILE A 69 9.12 -15.69 -6.88
CA ILE A 69 9.60 -17.02 -6.50
C ILE A 69 10.25 -17.71 -7.71
N GLU A 70 9.61 -17.62 -8.88
CA GLU A 70 10.12 -18.25 -10.12
C GLU A 70 11.45 -17.64 -10.58
N ILE A 71 11.64 -16.33 -10.42
CA ILE A 71 12.87 -15.63 -10.82
C ILE A 71 13.87 -15.42 -9.66
N GLU A 72 13.62 -16.03 -8.50
CA GLU A 72 14.44 -15.93 -7.28
C GLU A 72 14.74 -14.48 -6.84
N ASN A 73 13.81 -13.55 -7.05
CA ASN A 73 13.98 -12.14 -6.71
C ASN A 73 13.45 -11.83 -5.30
N LEU A 74 14.34 -11.96 -4.31
CA LEU A 74 14.00 -11.76 -2.90
C LEU A 74 13.49 -10.35 -2.59
N LEU A 75 14.06 -9.29 -3.19
CA LEU A 75 13.59 -7.92 -2.94
C LEU A 75 12.12 -7.80 -3.35
N PHE A 76 11.81 -8.20 -4.57
CA PHE A 76 10.48 -8.03 -5.13
C PHE A 76 9.45 -8.89 -4.37
N LEU A 77 9.84 -10.10 -3.98
CA LEU A 77 9.04 -10.97 -3.12
C LEU A 77 8.68 -10.26 -1.81
N LEU A 78 9.68 -9.74 -1.09
CA LEU A 78 9.49 -9.11 0.22
C LEU A 78 8.65 -7.82 0.13
N VAL A 79 8.84 -7.00 -0.90
CA VAL A 79 8.03 -5.79 -1.13
C VAL A 79 6.56 -6.14 -1.37
N ASN A 80 6.27 -7.13 -2.20
CA ASN A 80 4.87 -7.52 -2.48
C ASN A 80 4.19 -8.15 -1.25
N ILE A 81 4.92 -8.91 -0.44
CA ILE A 81 4.42 -9.42 0.86
C ILE A 81 4.14 -8.25 1.81
N ALA A 82 5.04 -7.27 1.89
CA ALA A 82 4.87 -6.09 2.71
C ALA A 82 3.60 -5.31 2.36
N TYR A 83 3.31 -5.18 1.06
CA TYR A 83 2.13 -4.50 0.55
C TYR A 83 0.81 -5.17 0.95
N ILE A 84 0.84 -6.42 1.41
CA ILE A 84 -0.32 -7.13 1.97
C ILE A 84 -0.31 -7.02 3.51
N ILE A 85 0.83 -7.28 4.14
CA ILE A 85 0.95 -7.37 5.61
C ILE A 85 0.74 -6.01 6.29
N ALA A 86 1.32 -4.93 5.77
CA ALA A 86 1.23 -3.63 6.43
C ALA A 86 -0.21 -3.09 6.51
N PRO A 87 -1.02 -3.08 5.42
CA PRO A 87 -2.43 -2.75 5.50
C PRO A 87 -3.22 -3.67 6.44
N LEU A 88 -2.89 -4.97 6.49
CA LEU A 88 -3.52 -5.92 7.40
C LEU A 88 -3.25 -5.60 8.88
N ILE A 89 -2.00 -5.29 9.24
CA ILE A 89 -1.67 -4.87 10.62
C ILE A 89 -2.34 -3.53 10.95
N ALA A 90 -2.30 -2.57 10.03
CA ALA A 90 -3.01 -1.30 10.18
C ALA A 90 -4.51 -1.53 10.41
N THR A 91 -5.09 -2.55 9.78
CA THR A 91 -6.50 -2.93 9.92
C THR A 91 -6.82 -3.38 11.34
N ILE A 92 -5.97 -4.24 11.89
CA ILE A 92 -6.12 -4.76 13.25
C ILE A 92 -6.04 -3.61 14.26
N ILE A 93 -5.05 -2.73 14.12
CA ILE A 93 -4.85 -1.59 15.04
C ILE A 93 -6.04 -0.62 14.94
N THR A 94 -6.39 -0.16 13.74
CA THR A 94 -7.52 0.76 13.52
C THR A 94 -8.83 0.18 14.04
N GLY A 95 -9.11 -1.11 13.78
CA GLY A 95 -10.32 -1.76 14.26
C GLY A 95 -10.38 -1.84 15.78
N ARG A 96 -9.29 -2.28 16.43
CA ARG A 96 -9.25 -2.43 17.90
C ARG A 96 -9.28 -1.11 18.66
N MET A 97 -8.78 -0.03 18.06
CA MET A 97 -8.71 1.30 18.68
C MET A 97 -9.92 2.20 18.37
N SER A 98 -10.80 1.78 17.45
CA SER A 98 -12.02 2.50 17.15
C SER A 98 -13.12 2.19 18.16
N ASP A 99 -13.86 3.23 18.57
CA ASP A 99 -15.10 3.07 19.35
C ASP A 99 -16.34 2.96 18.46
N LYS A 100 -16.23 3.39 17.19
CA LYS A 100 -17.34 3.46 16.24
C LYS A 100 -16.99 2.70 14.97
N ARG A 101 -17.85 1.76 14.58
CA ARG A 101 -17.72 0.97 13.34
C ARG A 101 -17.61 1.82 12.07
N THR A 102 -18.35 2.93 12.03
CA THR A 102 -18.29 3.86 10.91
C THR A 102 -16.94 4.56 10.82
N SER A 103 -16.34 4.90 11.98
CA SER A 103 -15.03 5.57 12.01
C SER A 103 -13.90 4.66 11.54
N SER A 104 -13.91 3.38 11.90
CA SER A 104 -12.90 2.41 11.44
C SER A 104 -12.99 2.15 9.93
N LEU A 105 -14.22 2.03 9.40
CA LEU A 105 -14.45 1.82 7.97
C LEU A 105 -14.03 3.05 7.16
N LEU A 106 -14.53 4.23 7.54
CA LEU A 106 -14.23 5.48 6.84
C LEU A 106 -12.74 5.83 6.86
N ALA A 107 -12.02 5.46 7.93
CA ALA A 107 -10.58 5.66 7.99
C ALA A 107 -9.87 4.97 6.82
N PHE A 108 -10.22 3.70 6.55
CA PHE A 108 -9.65 2.95 5.43
C PHE A 108 -10.10 3.45 4.06
N ILE A 109 -11.37 3.79 3.90
CA ILE A 109 -11.87 4.32 2.63
C ILE A 109 -11.13 5.62 2.28
N ILE A 110 -10.98 6.54 3.24
CA ILE A 110 -10.28 7.81 3.01
C ILE A 110 -8.79 7.59 2.78
N ASN A 111 -8.15 6.68 3.52
CA ASN A 111 -6.74 6.34 3.30
C ASN A 111 -6.51 5.69 1.92
N ALA A 112 -7.44 4.85 1.45
CA ALA A 112 -7.41 4.28 0.12
C ALA A 112 -7.60 5.36 -0.96
N VAL A 113 -8.49 6.33 -0.76
CA VAL A 113 -8.63 7.48 -1.68
C VAL A 113 -7.36 8.32 -1.74
N ILE A 114 -6.70 8.58 -0.60
CA ILE A 114 -5.41 9.29 -0.60
C ILE A 114 -4.36 8.49 -1.37
N SER A 115 -4.28 7.19 -1.11
CA SER A 115 -3.35 6.28 -1.79
C SER A 115 -3.61 6.21 -3.29
N MET A 116 -4.89 6.21 -3.70
CA MET A 116 -5.32 6.31 -5.09
C MET A 116 -4.81 7.59 -5.74
N LEU A 117 -5.07 8.75 -5.12
CA LEU A 117 -4.68 10.04 -5.67
C LEU A 117 -3.16 10.14 -5.84
N VAL A 118 -2.39 9.70 -4.84
CA VAL A 118 -0.94 9.63 -4.93
C VAL A 118 -0.54 8.74 -6.11
N CYS A 119 -1.03 7.50 -6.18
CA CYS A 119 -0.66 6.56 -7.25
C CYS A 119 -1.07 7.04 -8.64
N VAL A 120 -2.23 7.69 -8.80
CA VAL A 120 -2.64 8.27 -10.08
C VAL A 120 -1.70 9.41 -10.50
N ILE A 121 -1.34 10.31 -9.58
CA ILE A 121 -0.37 11.38 -9.86
C ILE A 121 0.98 10.78 -10.29
N LEU A 122 1.42 9.69 -9.63
CA LEU A 122 2.66 8.99 -9.98
C LEU A 122 2.64 8.39 -11.38
N VAL A 123 1.51 7.78 -11.78
CA VAL A 123 1.32 7.23 -13.14
C VAL A 123 1.43 8.31 -14.21
N PHE A 124 0.95 9.53 -13.94
CA PHE A 124 1.12 10.65 -14.88
C PHE A 124 2.54 11.20 -14.92
N TYR A 125 3.27 11.12 -13.80
CA TYR A 125 4.57 11.74 -13.67
C TYR A 125 5.72 10.92 -14.27
N SER A 126 5.72 9.58 -14.14
CA SER A 126 6.81 8.77 -14.69
C SER A 126 6.37 7.47 -15.33
N PHE A 127 6.95 7.22 -16.51
CA PHE A 127 6.75 5.99 -17.29
C PHE A 127 7.26 4.75 -16.54
N SER A 128 8.32 4.90 -15.74
CA SER A 128 8.81 3.84 -14.86
C SER A 128 7.73 3.41 -13.86
N PHE A 129 6.96 4.36 -13.30
CA PHE A 129 5.85 4.02 -12.41
C PHE A 129 4.68 3.36 -13.11
N GLN A 130 4.37 3.77 -14.35
CA GLN A 130 3.35 3.12 -15.16
C GLN A 130 3.64 1.61 -15.26
N ARG A 131 4.90 1.22 -15.51
CA ARG A 131 5.29 -0.19 -15.60
C ARG A 131 5.21 -0.92 -14.25
N MET A 132 5.54 -0.26 -13.15
CA MET A 132 5.47 -0.88 -11.80
C MET A 132 4.03 -1.09 -11.30
N ILE A 133 3.07 -0.32 -11.79
CA ILE A 133 1.66 -0.38 -11.36
C ILE A 133 0.78 -1.21 -12.31
N GLY A 134 1.10 -1.23 -13.60
CA GLY A 134 0.33 -1.96 -14.60
C GLY A 134 1.22 -2.50 -15.70
N GLN A 135 2.13 -3.41 -15.36
CA GLN A 135 3.01 -4.18 -16.25
C GLN A 135 2.73 -3.99 -17.75
N ASP A 136 3.59 -3.24 -18.45
CA ASP A 136 3.54 -2.98 -19.91
C ASP A 136 2.19 -2.53 -20.51
N PHE A 137 1.19 -2.23 -19.68
CA PHE A 137 -0.12 -1.77 -20.12
C PHE A 137 -0.11 -0.27 -20.42
N SER A 138 -1.12 0.17 -21.17
CA SER A 138 -1.36 1.59 -21.40
C SER A 138 -1.61 2.34 -20.09
N ARG A 139 -1.39 3.65 -20.12
CA ARG A 139 -1.61 4.53 -18.95
C ARG A 139 -3.01 4.38 -18.39
N ASP A 140 -4.01 4.22 -19.25
CA ASP A 140 -5.42 4.07 -18.87
C ASP A 140 -5.64 2.81 -18.04
N VAL A 141 -4.99 1.69 -18.41
CA VAL A 141 -5.08 0.44 -17.65
C VAL A 141 -4.37 0.57 -16.31
N ALA A 142 -3.22 1.25 -16.26
CA ALA A 142 -2.53 1.52 -14.99
C ALA A 142 -3.41 2.35 -14.03
N ILE A 143 -4.07 3.40 -14.53
CA ILE A 143 -5.02 4.20 -13.76
C ILE A 143 -6.20 3.36 -13.29
N LEU A 144 -6.77 2.53 -14.17
CA LEU A 144 -7.89 1.65 -13.82
C LEU A 144 -7.49 0.67 -12.71
N ASN A 145 -6.30 0.07 -12.79
CA ASN A 145 -5.78 -0.82 -11.75
C ASN A 145 -5.59 -0.11 -10.41
N VAL A 146 -5.16 1.15 -10.42
CA VAL A 146 -5.04 1.96 -9.20
C VAL A 146 -6.42 2.23 -8.59
N VAL A 147 -7.38 2.63 -9.41
CA VAL A 147 -8.75 2.96 -8.95
C VAL A 147 -9.43 1.70 -8.40
N LEU A 148 -9.42 0.61 -9.15
CA LEU A 148 -10.01 -0.67 -8.71
C LEU A 148 -9.28 -1.22 -7.48
N GLY A 149 -7.95 -1.17 -7.46
CA GLY A 149 -7.16 -1.59 -6.31
C GLY A 149 -7.51 -0.82 -5.05
N SER A 150 -7.60 0.51 -5.15
CA SER A 150 -7.98 1.39 -4.04
C SER A 150 -9.38 1.08 -3.52
N ILE A 151 -10.35 0.86 -4.41
CA ILE A 151 -11.72 0.49 -4.02
C ILE A 151 -11.73 -0.86 -3.32
N VAL A 152 -11.11 -1.88 -3.93
CA VAL A 152 -11.10 -3.25 -3.39
C VAL A 152 -10.37 -3.30 -2.05
N ASN A 153 -9.17 -2.75 -1.94
CA ASN A 153 -8.39 -2.72 -0.71
C ASN A 153 -9.08 -1.87 0.38
N GLY A 154 -9.55 -0.67 0.02
CA GLY A 154 -10.25 0.21 0.95
C GLY A 154 -11.48 -0.45 1.56
N CYS A 155 -12.28 -1.14 0.73
CA CYS A 155 -13.42 -1.93 1.19
C CYS A 155 -12.98 -3.14 2.02
N LEU A 156 -12.07 -3.98 1.50
CA LEU A 156 -11.64 -5.21 2.15
C LEU A 156 -11.08 -4.94 3.55
N TYR A 157 -10.05 -4.10 3.65
CA TYR A 157 -9.44 -3.74 4.92
C TYR A 157 -10.40 -2.93 5.81
N GLY A 158 -11.23 -2.08 5.21
CA GLY A 158 -12.25 -1.32 5.94
C GLY A 158 -13.30 -2.21 6.61
N PHE A 159 -13.79 -3.25 5.93
CA PHE A 159 -14.74 -4.22 6.49
C PHE A 159 -14.10 -5.09 7.57
N ILE A 160 -12.84 -5.51 7.40
CA ILE A 160 -12.11 -6.23 8.44
C ILE A 160 -11.93 -5.32 9.68
N ALA A 161 -11.56 -4.05 9.51
CA ALA A 161 -11.44 -3.09 10.62
C ALA A 161 -12.78 -2.91 11.34
N LEU A 162 -13.89 -2.81 10.59
CA LEU A 162 -15.25 -2.73 11.12
C LEU A 162 -15.60 -3.97 11.94
N ALA A 163 -15.26 -5.17 11.47
CA ALA A 163 -15.52 -6.43 12.18
C ALA A 163 -14.75 -6.52 13.51
N LEU A 164 -13.52 -5.99 13.55
CA LEU A 164 -12.67 -5.95 14.74
C LEU A 164 -13.02 -4.83 15.73
N THR A 165 -13.87 -3.89 15.31
CA THR A 165 -14.32 -2.79 16.14
C THR A 165 -15.27 -3.30 17.21
N LYS A 166 -15.09 -2.81 18.45
CA LYS A 166 -15.95 -3.15 19.58
C LYS A 166 -17.40 -2.87 19.21
N LYS A 167 -18.31 -3.77 19.62
CA LYS A 167 -19.75 -3.55 19.47
C LYS A 167 -20.12 -2.39 20.41
N SER A 168 -20.25 -1.19 19.86
CA SER A 168 -21.03 -0.11 20.48
C SER A 168 -22.48 -0.28 20.10
#